data_AF-A0A9D2ZTR5-F1
#
_entry.id   AF-A0A9D2ZTR5-F1
#
_cell.length_a   1.000
_cell.length_b   1.000
_cell.length_c   1.000
_cell.angle_alpha   90.00
_cell.angle_beta   90.00
_cell.angle_gamma   90.00
#
_symmetry.space_group_name_H-M   'P 1'
#
loop_
_entity.id
_entity.type
_entity.pdbx_description
1 polymer ?
#
loop_
_entity_poly.entity_id
_entity_poly.type
_entity_poly.pdbx_seq_one_letter_code
_entity_poly.pdbx_strand_id
1 'polypeptide(L)'
;GGGNHYIEVDRDDAGRTYLMVHTGSRNLGKQVADIYQKRAVKDRSGWDKLMEEQQRIIAEYKAAGRRSELQGVIARLHASFKARRPSVPADLCYVEGQSREDYLHDMRLCQRWAQINRRLITDLLLDHLRQCGHVGAGDDELAAMAFESIHNYIGDDNIIRKGAISAREGERCVIPLNMRDGALICVGRGNPDWNCSAPHGAGRVMSRAQAYQTISLDDYARSMQGIYSETVTEETKDESPMVYKPMEEIVANVRETVDIVNVIKPVFNYKAAE
;
A
#
# COMPACT_ATOMS: atom_id res chain seq x y z
N GLY A 1 -11.58 3.53 -7.25
CA GLY A 1 -11.66 3.73 -5.79
C GLY A 1 -10.90 4.99 -5.43
N GLY A 2 -11.28 5.72 -4.37
CA GLY A 2 -10.74 7.07 -4.08
C GLY A 2 -9.28 7.14 -3.62
N GLY A 3 -8.82 8.36 -3.30
CA GLY A 3 -7.44 8.68 -2.94
C GLY A 3 -6.49 8.62 -4.14
N ASN A 4 -5.20 8.34 -3.95
CA ASN A 4 -4.20 8.30 -5.02
C ASN A 4 -4.26 7.07 -5.93
N HIS A 5 -5.39 6.38 -6.00
CA HIS A 5 -5.56 5.24 -6.89
C HIS A 5 -5.96 5.69 -8.29
N TYR A 6 -5.39 5.07 -9.32
CA TYR A 6 -5.63 5.44 -10.71
C TYR A 6 -5.32 4.29 -11.67
N ILE A 7 -5.74 4.47 -12.92
CA ILE A 7 -5.38 3.68 -14.10
C ILE A 7 -4.79 4.66 -15.11
N GLU A 8 -3.62 4.35 -15.66
CA GLU A 8 -2.93 5.17 -16.64
C GLU A 8 -2.54 4.33 -17.86
N VAL A 9 -2.56 4.98 -19.03
CA VAL A 9 -1.83 4.50 -20.19
C VAL A 9 -0.70 5.48 -20.43
N ASP A 10 0.52 4.97 -20.34
CA ASP A 10 1.74 5.75 -20.48
C ASP A 10 2.48 5.40 -21.76
N ARG A 11 3.36 6.31 -22.20
CA ARG A 11 4.23 6.13 -23.35
C ARG A 11 5.66 6.50 -23.00
N ASP A 12 6.62 5.69 -23.46
CA ASP A 12 8.04 6.03 -23.39
C ASP A 12 8.54 6.79 -24.63
N ASP A 13 9.78 7.26 -24.58
CA ASP A 13 10.40 8.01 -25.69
C ASP A 13 10.58 7.17 -26.96
N ALA A 14 10.52 5.85 -26.87
CA ALA A 14 10.55 4.93 -28.01
C ALA A 14 9.15 4.66 -28.60
N GLY A 15 8.10 5.27 -28.04
CA GLY A 15 6.72 5.11 -28.48
C GLY A 15 6.04 3.84 -27.97
N ARG A 16 6.68 3.06 -27.09
CA ARG A 16 6.05 1.90 -26.47
C ARG A 16 5.02 2.35 -25.45
N THR A 17 3.92 1.61 -25.37
CA THR A 17 2.78 1.93 -24.51
C THR A 17 2.74 0.99 -23.31
N TYR A 18 2.41 1.52 -22.14
CA TYR A 18 2.37 0.81 -20.86
C TYR A 18 1.00 0.99 -20.22
N LEU A 19 0.46 -0.07 -19.62
CA LEU A 19 -0.73 0.01 -18.77
C LEU A 19 -0.28 0.00 -17.32
N MET A 20 -0.58 1.06 -16.58
CA MET A 20 -0.27 1.17 -15.17
C MET A 20 -1.54 1.20 -14.33
N VAL A 21 -1.57 0.39 -13.26
CA VAL A 21 -2.68 0.35 -12.31
C VAL A 21 -2.14 0.54 -10.91
N HIS A 22 -2.50 1.66 -10.27
CA HIS A 22 -2.12 1.95 -8.90
C HIS A 22 -3.32 1.75 -7.98
N THR A 23 -3.36 0.62 -7.26
CA THR A 23 -4.43 0.30 -6.31
C THR A 23 -3.97 -0.73 -5.27
N GLY A 24 -4.64 -0.71 -4.12
CA GLY A 24 -4.35 -1.60 -2.99
C GLY A 24 -5.46 -2.60 -2.66
N SER A 25 -5.49 -3.02 -1.40
CA SER A 25 -6.46 -3.98 -0.84
C SER A 25 -7.88 -3.44 -0.66
N ARG A 26 -8.19 -2.26 -1.22
CA ARG A 26 -9.43 -1.52 -0.95
C ARG A 26 -9.64 -1.35 0.57
N ASN A 27 -10.88 -1.40 1.05
CA ASN A 27 -11.20 -1.24 2.46
C ASN A 27 -10.78 -2.43 3.35
N LEU A 28 -10.52 -3.61 2.77
CA LEU A 28 -10.21 -4.83 3.52
C LEU A 28 -8.94 -4.66 4.37
N GLY A 29 -7.83 -4.24 3.76
CA GLY A 29 -6.57 -4.04 4.49
C GLY A 29 -6.65 -2.96 5.55
N LYS A 30 -7.46 -1.92 5.34
CA LYS A 30 -7.72 -0.87 6.35
C LYS A 30 -8.43 -1.44 7.57
N GLN A 31 -9.49 -2.22 7.36
CA GLN A 31 -10.22 -2.87 8.46
C GLN A 31 -9.33 -3.82 9.25
N VAL A 32 -8.53 -4.65 8.56
CA VAL A 32 -7.56 -5.54 9.22
C VAL A 32 -6.57 -4.75 10.05
N ALA A 33 -5.94 -3.71 9.49
CA ALA A 33 -5.02 -2.85 10.23
C ALA A 33 -5.67 -2.22 11.48
N ASP A 34 -6.92 -1.74 11.38
CA ASP A 34 -7.62 -1.14 12.50
C ASP A 34 -8.00 -2.15 13.60
N ILE A 35 -8.35 -3.38 13.22
CA ILE A 35 -8.60 -4.48 14.17
C ILE A 35 -7.33 -4.75 14.97
N TYR A 36 -6.18 -4.90 14.30
CA TYR A 36 -4.92 -5.19 14.95
C TYR A 36 -4.36 -3.99 15.72
N GLN A 37 -4.60 -2.75 15.30
CA GLN A 37 -4.23 -1.57 16.09
C GLN A 37 -5.01 -1.51 17.41
N LYS A 38 -6.33 -1.77 17.37
CA LYS A 38 -7.15 -1.88 18.59
C LYS A 38 -6.65 -3.00 19.49
N ARG A 39 -6.29 -4.15 18.89
CA ARG A 39 -5.71 -5.27 19.63
C ARG A 39 -4.38 -4.90 20.27
N ALA A 40 -3.50 -4.23 19.54
CA ALA A 40 -2.21 -3.75 20.04
C ALA A 40 -2.39 -2.82 21.25
N VAL A 41 -3.29 -1.84 21.19
CA VAL A 41 -3.59 -0.95 22.32
C VAL A 41 -4.06 -1.76 23.53
N LYS A 42 -4.92 -2.75 23.31
CA LYS A 42 -5.46 -3.63 24.37
C LYS A 42 -4.34 -4.47 25.00
N ASP A 43 -3.52 -5.10 24.19
CA ASP A 43 -2.40 -5.95 24.64
C ASP A 43 -1.39 -5.12 25.42
N ARG A 44 -1.01 -3.93 24.93
CA ARG A 44 -0.13 -3.00 25.65
C ARG A 44 -0.76 -2.40 26.92
N SER A 45 -2.06 -2.60 27.13
CA SER A 45 -2.75 -2.29 28.39
C SER A 45 -2.74 -3.45 29.40
N GLY A 46 -2.03 -4.55 29.11
CA GLY A 46 -1.88 -5.74 29.95
C GLY A 46 -2.89 -6.86 29.66
N TRP A 47 -3.67 -6.73 28.59
CA TRP A 47 -4.65 -7.74 28.20
C TRP A 47 -4.01 -9.05 27.72
N ASP A 48 -2.86 -8.97 27.08
CA ASP A 48 -2.06 -10.12 26.66
C ASP A 48 -1.77 -11.06 27.84
N LYS A 49 -1.28 -10.51 28.95
CA LYS A 49 -0.98 -11.24 30.20
C LYS A 49 -2.23 -11.86 30.81
N LEU A 50 -3.37 -11.18 30.74
CA LEU A 50 -4.65 -11.72 31.19
C LEU A 50 -5.05 -12.96 30.36
N MET A 51 -4.86 -12.89 29.04
CA MET A 51 -5.18 -13.99 28.14
C MET A 51 -4.23 -15.18 28.31
N GLU A 52 -2.93 -14.93 28.57
CA GLU A 52 -1.96 -15.97 28.92
C GLU A 52 -2.35 -16.68 30.22
N GLU A 53 -2.69 -15.92 31.26
CA GLU A 53 -3.18 -16.45 32.54
C GLU A 53 -4.45 -17.27 32.35
N GLN A 54 -5.40 -16.78 31.54
CA GLN A 54 -6.62 -17.51 31.22
C GLN A 54 -6.32 -18.85 30.55
N GLN A 55 -5.41 -18.88 29.56
CA GLN A 55 -5.01 -20.11 28.87
C GLN A 55 -4.37 -21.11 29.83
N ARG A 56 -3.51 -20.64 30.74
CA ARG A 56 -2.90 -21.48 31.79
C ARG A 56 -3.96 -22.10 32.69
N ILE A 57 -4.88 -21.30 33.22
CA ILE A 57 -5.99 -21.78 34.06
C ILE A 57 -6.85 -22.80 33.30
N ILE A 58 -7.16 -22.55 32.02
CA ILE A 58 -7.93 -23.49 31.20
C ILE A 58 -7.22 -24.84 31.08
N ALA A 59 -5.92 -24.83 30.82
CA ALA A 59 -5.13 -26.05 30.68
C ALA A 59 -5.08 -26.85 31.99
N GLU A 60 -4.79 -26.18 33.11
CA GLU A 60 -4.70 -26.79 34.45
C GLU A 60 -6.04 -27.43 34.87
N TYR A 61 -7.14 -26.70 34.75
CA TYR A 61 -8.46 -27.21 35.14
C TYR A 61 -8.95 -28.34 34.23
N LYS A 62 -8.60 -28.31 32.92
CA LYS A 62 -8.90 -29.43 32.02
C LYS A 62 -8.11 -30.67 32.41
N ALA A 63 -6.82 -30.53 32.73
CA ALA A 63 -5.97 -31.64 33.17
C ALA A 63 -6.45 -32.25 34.50
N ALA A 64 -6.96 -31.42 35.41
CA ALA A 64 -7.53 -31.85 36.69
C ALA A 64 -8.98 -32.39 36.59
N GLY A 65 -9.59 -32.43 35.40
CA GLY A 65 -10.99 -32.87 35.22
C GLY A 65 -12.05 -31.88 35.74
N ARG A 66 -11.67 -30.66 36.15
CA ARG A 66 -12.53 -29.66 36.81
C ARG A 66 -13.21 -28.71 35.82
N ARG A 67 -13.72 -29.23 34.70
CA ARG A 67 -14.27 -28.38 33.62
C ARG A 67 -15.49 -27.55 34.05
N SER A 68 -16.31 -28.06 34.95
CA SER A 68 -17.52 -27.38 35.46
C SER A 68 -17.20 -26.07 36.20
N GLU A 69 -15.99 -25.92 36.73
CA GLU A 69 -15.58 -24.75 37.51
C GLU A 69 -14.97 -23.62 36.67
N LEU A 70 -14.58 -23.93 35.42
CA LEU A 70 -13.85 -23.01 34.54
C LEU A 70 -14.56 -21.67 34.36
N GLN A 71 -15.87 -21.70 34.12
CA GLN A 71 -16.64 -20.48 33.84
C GLN A 71 -16.55 -19.47 35.00
N GLY A 72 -16.69 -19.95 36.23
CA GLY A 72 -16.62 -19.08 37.42
C GLY A 72 -15.23 -18.53 37.68
N VAL A 73 -14.18 -19.33 37.42
CA VAL A 73 -12.79 -18.91 37.61
C VAL A 73 -12.40 -17.87 36.55
N ILE A 74 -12.73 -18.11 35.29
CA ILE A 74 -12.45 -17.17 34.19
C ILE A 74 -13.21 -15.86 34.42
N ALA A 75 -14.48 -15.91 34.84
CA ALA A 75 -15.25 -14.71 35.15
C ALA A 75 -14.57 -13.86 36.24
N ARG A 76 -14.06 -14.49 37.30
CA ARG A 76 -13.31 -13.80 38.37
C ARG A 76 -11.98 -13.22 37.88
N LEU A 77 -11.27 -13.94 37.01
CA LEU A 77 -10.03 -13.45 36.39
C LEU A 77 -10.29 -12.17 35.56
N HIS A 78 -11.35 -12.17 34.75
CA HIS A 78 -11.73 -10.99 33.96
C HIS A 78 -12.19 -9.83 34.84
N ALA A 79 -12.95 -10.11 35.91
CA ALA A 79 -13.42 -9.09 36.84
C ALA A 79 -12.27 -8.43 37.64
N SER A 80 -11.15 -9.13 37.86
CA SER A 80 -9.98 -8.57 38.55
C SER A 80 -9.04 -7.79 37.63
N PHE A 81 -9.26 -7.85 36.31
CA PHE A 81 -8.43 -7.15 35.34
C PHE A 81 -8.59 -5.63 35.46
N LYS A 82 -7.46 -4.94 35.63
CA LYS A 82 -7.39 -3.48 35.55
C LYS A 82 -6.46 -3.10 34.41
N ALA A 83 -7.04 -2.52 33.37
CA ALA A 83 -6.29 -2.02 32.22
C ALA A 83 -5.28 -0.98 32.69
N ARG A 84 -4.03 -1.14 32.24
CA ARG A 84 -2.96 -0.16 32.47
C ARG A 84 -2.89 0.78 31.29
N ARG A 85 -2.42 2.00 31.52
CA ARG A 85 -2.07 2.89 30.41
C ARG A 85 -0.89 2.28 29.64
N PRO A 86 -0.98 2.13 28.30
CA PRO A 86 0.15 1.69 27.49
C PRO A 86 1.39 2.58 27.71
N SER A 87 2.57 1.98 27.64
CA SER A 87 3.85 2.68 27.72
C SER A 87 4.18 3.50 26.48
N VAL A 88 3.53 3.20 25.36
CA VAL A 88 3.66 3.91 24.07
C VAL A 88 2.32 4.55 23.68
N PRO A 89 2.32 5.63 22.88
CA PRO A 89 1.10 6.21 22.34
C PRO A 89 0.22 5.17 21.63
N ALA A 90 -1.10 5.40 21.59
CA ALA A 90 -2.05 4.45 21.02
C ALA A 90 -1.72 4.10 19.56
N ASP A 91 -1.30 5.09 18.76
CA ASP A 91 -0.93 4.91 17.34
C ASP A 91 0.42 4.19 17.13
N LEU A 92 1.22 4.06 18.20
CA LEU A 92 2.51 3.36 18.20
C LEU A 92 2.45 2.04 18.97
N CYS A 93 1.28 1.64 19.45
CA CYS A 93 1.08 0.32 20.03
C CYS A 93 1.30 -0.76 18.97
N TYR A 94 1.88 -1.88 19.38
CA TYR A 94 2.23 -3.02 18.53
C TYR A 94 1.77 -4.35 19.14
N VAL A 95 1.64 -5.37 18.30
CA VAL A 95 1.36 -6.76 18.70
C VAL A 95 2.65 -7.59 18.72
N GLU A 96 2.69 -8.59 19.58
CA GLU A 96 3.81 -9.54 19.74
C GLU A 96 3.27 -10.99 19.82
N GLY A 97 4.17 -11.96 19.80
CA GLY A 97 3.83 -13.38 19.95
C GLY A 97 2.76 -13.83 18.94
N GLN A 98 1.77 -14.58 19.42
CA GLN A 98 0.70 -15.10 18.55
C GLN A 98 -0.09 -13.99 17.85
N SER A 99 -0.36 -12.86 18.51
CA SER A 99 -1.10 -11.75 17.88
C SER A 99 -0.31 -11.07 16.76
N ARG A 100 1.02 -11.10 16.81
CA ARG A 100 1.87 -10.71 15.67
C ARG A 100 1.74 -11.71 14.53
N GLU A 101 1.79 -13.01 14.80
CA GLU A 101 1.66 -14.03 13.75
C GLU A 101 0.30 -13.97 13.07
N ASP A 102 -0.78 -13.79 13.85
CA ASP A 102 -2.14 -13.60 13.32
C ASP A 102 -2.21 -12.35 12.42
N TYR A 103 -1.60 -11.24 12.86
CA TYR A 103 -1.53 -10.01 12.04
C TYR A 103 -0.79 -10.23 10.73
N LEU A 104 0.39 -10.87 10.77
CA LEU A 104 1.18 -11.13 9.57
C LEU A 104 0.45 -12.09 8.63
N HIS A 105 -0.27 -13.08 9.15
CA HIS A 105 -1.13 -13.95 8.36
C HIS A 105 -2.22 -13.15 7.62
N ASP A 106 -3.02 -12.37 8.35
CA ASP A 106 -4.12 -11.60 7.77
C ASP A 106 -3.63 -10.50 6.81
N MET A 107 -2.48 -9.89 7.11
CA MET A 107 -1.83 -8.92 6.22
C MET A 107 -1.42 -9.58 4.89
N ARG A 108 -0.84 -10.79 4.92
CA ARG A 108 -0.53 -11.55 3.69
C ARG A 108 -1.80 -11.89 2.88
N LEU A 109 -2.91 -12.20 3.54
CA LEU A 109 -4.21 -12.36 2.86
C LEU A 109 -4.66 -11.05 2.18
N CYS A 110 -4.49 -9.91 2.85
CA CYS A 110 -4.78 -8.60 2.27
C CYS A 110 -3.88 -8.28 1.06
N GLN A 111 -2.60 -8.66 1.09
CA GLN A 111 -1.68 -8.52 -0.05
C GLN A 111 -2.12 -9.38 -1.23
N ARG A 112 -2.48 -10.64 -0.97
CA ARG A 112 -3.01 -11.54 -2.00
C ARG A 112 -4.30 -10.99 -2.62
N TRP A 113 -5.19 -10.44 -1.81
CA TRP A 113 -6.39 -9.74 -2.29
C TRP A 113 -6.03 -8.55 -3.18
N ALA A 114 -5.07 -7.72 -2.77
CA ALA A 114 -4.62 -6.58 -3.55
C ALA A 114 -4.02 -7.00 -4.91
N GLN A 115 -3.25 -8.09 -4.93
CA GLN A 115 -2.70 -8.67 -6.16
C GLN A 115 -3.81 -9.17 -7.10
N ILE A 116 -4.77 -9.94 -6.59
CA ILE A 116 -5.94 -10.41 -7.38
C ILE A 116 -6.72 -9.21 -7.93
N ASN A 117 -6.92 -8.17 -7.12
CA ASN A 117 -7.61 -6.95 -7.54
C ASN A 117 -6.87 -6.24 -8.68
N ARG A 118 -5.55 -6.04 -8.56
CA ARG A 118 -4.73 -5.45 -9.65
C ARG A 118 -4.81 -6.28 -10.91
N ARG A 119 -4.60 -7.60 -10.79
CA ARG A 119 -4.62 -8.52 -11.92
C ARG A 119 -5.96 -8.54 -12.64
N LEU A 120 -7.06 -8.59 -11.90
CA LEU A 120 -8.40 -8.56 -12.51
C LEU A 120 -8.64 -7.25 -13.27
N ILE A 121 -8.22 -6.11 -12.73
CA ILE A 121 -8.33 -4.82 -13.41
C ILE A 121 -7.50 -4.82 -14.70
N THR A 122 -6.22 -5.26 -14.62
CA THR A 122 -5.35 -5.28 -15.80
C THR A 122 -5.85 -6.24 -16.87
N ASP A 123 -6.31 -7.43 -16.49
CA ASP A 123 -6.77 -8.46 -17.42
C ASP A 123 -8.03 -7.96 -18.17
N LEU A 124 -9.01 -7.38 -17.47
CA LEU A 124 -10.21 -6.80 -18.09
C LEU A 124 -9.89 -5.66 -19.07
N LEU A 125 -8.94 -4.80 -18.73
CA LEU A 125 -8.53 -3.69 -19.59
C LEU A 125 -7.76 -4.20 -20.81
N LEU A 126 -6.82 -5.12 -20.63
CA LEU A 126 -6.03 -5.70 -21.71
C LEU A 126 -6.91 -6.48 -22.69
N ASP A 127 -7.88 -7.25 -22.19
CA ASP A 127 -8.84 -7.98 -23.03
C ASP A 127 -9.68 -7.02 -23.88
N HIS A 128 -10.16 -5.92 -23.28
CA HIS A 128 -10.90 -4.90 -24.02
C HIS A 128 -10.03 -4.22 -25.10
N LEU A 129 -8.81 -3.78 -24.74
CA LEU A 129 -7.89 -3.14 -25.67
C LEU A 129 -7.48 -4.09 -26.81
N ARG A 130 -7.35 -5.39 -26.52
CA ARG A 130 -7.10 -6.44 -27.52
C ARG A 130 -8.27 -6.60 -28.48
N GLN A 131 -9.50 -6.63 -27.99
CA GLN A 131 -10.71 -6.68 -28.83
C GLN A 131 -10.83 -5.44 -29.75
N CYS A 132 -10.34 -4.28 -29.29
CA CYS A 132 -10.26 -3.06 -30.10
C CYS A 132 -9.07 -3.03 -31.07
N GLY A 133 -8.21 -4.06 -31.08
CA GLY A 133 -7.04 -4.13 -31.97
C GLY A 133 -5.85 -3.26 -31.54
N HIS A 134 -5.79 -2.85 -30.27
CA HIS A 134 -4.71 -2.01 -29.73
C HIS A 134 -3.58 -2.81 -29.08
N VAL A 135 -3.77 -4.12 -28.82
CA VAL A 135 -2.78 -5.01 -28.21
C VAL A 135 -2.47 -6.16 -29.16
N GLY A 136 -1.25 -6.18 -29.69
CA GLY A 136 -0.75 -7.28 -30.55
C GLY A 136 0.07 -8.33 -29.80
N ALA A 137 0.49 -8.05 -28.57
CA ALA A 137 1.28 -8.96 -27.76
C ALA A 137 0.46 -10.14 -27.24
N GLY A 138 1.05 -11.34 -27.27
CA GLY A 138 0.47 -12.55 -26.69
C GLY A 138 0.47 -12.53 -25.15
N ASP A 139 -0.30 -13.41 -24.53
CA ASP A 139 -0.41 -13.47 -23.07
C ASP A 139 0.94 -13.79 -22.40
N ASP A 140 1.73 -14.71 -22.97
CA ASP A 140 3.06 -15.06 -22.45
C ASP A 140 4.04 -13.88 -22.51
N GLU A 141 3.93 -13.06 -23.56
CA GLU A 141 4.78 -11.89 -23.75
C GLU A 141 4.42 -10.79 -22.73
N LEU A 142 3.13 -10.51 -22.55
CA LEU A 142 2.64 -9.57 -21.55
C LEU A 142 3.00 -10.03 -20.13
N ALA A 143 2.85 -11.32 -19.82
CA ALA A 143 3.21 -11.89 -18.53
C ALA A 143 4.71 -11.77 -18.25
N ALA A 144 5.57 -11.95 -19.27
CA ALA A 144 7.02 -11.79 -19.13
C ALA A 144 7.46 -10.32 -18.93
N MET A 145 6.64 -9.36 -19.39
CA MET A 145 6.89 -7.93 -19.22
C MET A 145 6.28 -7.36 -17.95
N ALA A 146 5.27 -8.00 -17.36
CA ALA A 146 4.57 -7.52 -16.18
C ALA A 146 5.45 -7.57 -14.93
N PHE A 147 5.36 -6.52 -14.10
CA PHE A 147 5.98 -6.45 -12.78
C PHE A 147 5.16 -5.53 -11.87
N GLU A 148 5.38 -5.62 -10.57
CA GLU A 148 4.65 -4.83 -9.58
C GLU A 148 5.60 -4.32 -8.49
N SER A 149 5.27 -3.17 -7.90
CA SER A 149 5.96 -2.63 -6.72
C SER A 149 4.97 -2.38 -5.60
N ILE A 150 5.04 -3.21 -4.57
CA ILE A 150 4.20 -3.11 -3.38
C ILE A 150 4.84 -2.11 -2.42
N HIS A 151 4.04 -1.17 -1.90
CA HIS A 151 4.58 -0.04 -1.13
C HIS A 151 4.02 0.11 0.29
N ASN A 152 3.19 -0.83 0.76
CA ASN A 152 2.62 -0.85 2.11
C ASN A 152 2.49 -2.30 2.57
N TYR A 153 3.51 -2.84 3.21
CA TYR A 153 3.55 -4.23 3.66
C TYR A 153 4.65 -4.46 4.70
N ILE A 154 4.61 -5.64 5.32
CA ILE A 154 5.73 -6.19 6.09
C ILE A 154 6.22 -7.39 5.31
N GLY A 155 7.49 -7.40 4.89
CA GLY A 155 8.06 -8.53 4.16
C GLY A 155 8.32 -9.73 5.07
N ASP A 156 8.58 -10.89 4.47
CA ASP A 156 9.02 -12.07 5.21
C ASP A 156 10.41 -11.87 5.86
N ASP A 157 11.13 -10.85 5.39
CA ASP A 157 12.34 -10.28 6.01
C ASP A 157 12.05 -9.46 7.28
N ASN A 158 10.79 -9.35 7.70
CA ASN A 158 10.29 -8.48 8.78
C ASN A 158 10.57 -6.98 8.58
N ILE A 159 10.90 -6.56 7.36
CA ILE A 159 11.08 -5.14 7.04
C ILE A 159 9.69 -4.53 6.80
N ILE A 160 9.38 -3.48 7.56
CA ILE A 160 8.18 -2.69 7.39
C ILE A 160 8.44 -1.65 6.30
N ARG A 161 7.67 -1.74 5.20
CA ARG A 161 7.71 -0.75 4.12
C ARG A 161 6.37 -0.05 4.05
N LYS A 162 6.37 1.26 4.32
CA LYS A 162 5.18 2.13 4.26
C LYS A 162 5.52 3.38 3.45
N GLY A 163 4.95 3.47 2.25
CA GLY A 163 5.37 4.46 1.24
C GLY A 163 6.75 4.17 0.63
N ALA A 164 7.22 2.93 0.73
CA ALA A 164 8.52 2.50 0.21
C ALA A 164 8.38 1.12 -0.45
N ILE A 165 9.18 0.83 -1.46
CA ILE A 165 9.16 -0.40 -2.26
C ILE A 165 10.42 -1.23 -2.02
N SER A 166 10.37 -2.53 -2.33
CA SER A 166 11.58 -3.35 -2.45
C SER A 166 12.41 -2.85 -3.64
N ALA A 167 13.72 -2.78 -3.43
CA ALA A 167 14.73 -2.40 -4.42
C ALA A 167 15.96 -3.29 -4.27
N ARG A 168 15.74 -4.61 -4.19
CA ARG A 168 16.83 -5.59 -4.13
C ARG A 168 17.63 -5.55 -5.43
N GLU A 169 18.88 -6.01 -5.37
CA GLU A 169 19.78 -6.01 -6.53
C GLU A 169 19.12 -6.68 -7.74
N GLY A 170 18.99 -5.95 -8.84
CA GLY A 170 18.40 -6.45 -10.09
C GLY A 170 16.86 -6.52 -10.13
N GLU A 171 16.17 -6.17 -9.04
CA GLU A 171 14.70 -6.18 -8.97
C GLU A 171 14.11 -5.05 -9.82
N ARG A 172 13.13 -5.35 -10.68
CA ARG A 172 12.41 -4.31 -11.43
C ARG A 172 11.42 -3.59 -10.51
N CYS A 173 11.46 -2.28 -10.54
CA CYS A 173 10.67 -1.41 -9.68
C CYS A 173 9.92 -0.36 -10.52
N VAL A 174 8.75 0.07 -10.07
CA VAL A 174 8.04 1.23 -10.60
C VAL A 174 7.84 2.26 -9.49
N ILE A 175 8.22 3.51 -9.77
CA ILE A 175 8.06 4.66 -8.86
C ILE A 175 7.12 5.66 -9.52
N PRO A 176 5.82 5.66 -9.17
CA PRO A 176 4.88 6.69 -9.63
C PRO A 176 5.25 8.10 -9.16
N LEU A 177 5.14 9.07 -10.06
CA LEU A 177 5.34 10.49 -9.79
C LEU A 177 4.00 11.17 -9.56
N ASN A 178 3.36 11.61 -10.64
CA ASN A 178 2.04 12.24 -10.65
C ASN A 178 1.41 12.06 -12.04
N MET A 179 0.15 12.45 -12.15
CA MET A 179 -0.65 12.28 -13.38
C MET A 179 -0.17 13.06 -14.63
N ARG A 180 0.85 13.92 -14.50
CA ARG A 180 1.53 14.58 -15.62
C ARG A 180 2.89 13.95 -15.93
N ASP A 181 3.68 13.72 -14.89
CA ASP A 181 5.08 13.29 -15.03
C ASP A 181 5.22 11.76 -15.15
N GLY A 182 4.13 11.02 -14.85
CA GLY A 182 4.03 9.57 -15.05
C GLY A 182 4.79 8.78 -14.01
N ALA A 183 5.65 7.85 -14.46
CA ALA A 183 6.38 6.96 -13.58
C ALA A 183 7.81 6.68 -14.05
N LEU A 184 8.66 6.32 -13.10
CA LEU A 184 10.00 5.81 -13.36
C LEU A 184 9.96 4.29 -13.37
N ILE A 185 10.52 3.67 -14.42
CA ILE A 185 10.87 2.25 -14.41
C ILE A 185 12.32 2.14 -13.98
N CYS A 186 12.55 1.32 -12.97
CA CYS A 186 13.79 1.26 -12.23
C CYS A 186 14.29 -0.18 -12.05
N VAL A 187 15.56 -0.32 -11.72
CA VAL A 187 16.19 -1.57 -11.27
C VAL A 187 16.84 -1.32 -9.91
N GLY A 188 16.56 -2.16 -8.92
CA GLY A 188 17.09 -2.04 -7.57
C GLY A 188 18.61 -2.24 -7.51
N ARG A 189 19.27 -1.42 -6.68
CA ARG A 189 20.72 -1.48 -6.39
C ARG A 189 21.06 -2.31 -5.14
N GLY A 190 20.05 -2.92 -4.50
CA GLY A 190 20.27 -3.78 -3.35
C GLY A 190 20.98 -3.11 -2.17
N ASN A 191 20.86 -1.79 -2.03
CA ASN A 191 21.64 -1.04 -1.06
C ASN A 191 21.27 -1.41 0.39
N PRO A 192 22.19 -2.00 1.18
CA PRO A 192 21.89 -2.49 2.51
C PRO A 192 21.62 -1.35 3.52
N ASP A 193 22.19 -0.17 3.32
CA ASP A 193 21.97 1.00 4.20
C ASP A 193 20.50 1.45 4.16
N TRP A 194 19.84 1.18 3.03
CA TRP A 194 18.41 1.47 2.81
C TRP A 194 17.52 0.23 2.98
N ASN A 195 18.01 -0.83 3.64
CA ASN A 195 17.30 -2.11 3.76
C ASN A 195 16.82 -2.65 2.40
N CYS A 196 17.65 -2.48 1.36
CA CYS A 196 17.35 -2.82 -0.03
C CYS A 196 15.99 -2.27 -0.49
N SER A 197 15.71 -1.00 -0.19
CA SER A 197 14.41 -0.35 -0.44
C SER A 197 14.57 0.99 -1.16
N ALA A 198 13.51 1.42 -1.83
CA ALA A 198 13.42 2.73 -2.48
C ALA A 198 12.10 3.45 -2.13
N PRO A 199 12.00 4.77 -2.31
CA PRO A 199 10.73 5.50 -2.21
C PRO A 199 9.70 5.00 -3.22
N HIS A 200 8.41 5.00 -2.84
CA HIS A 200 7.32 4.63 -3.76
C HIS A 200 6.89 5.76 -4.70
N GLY A 201 7.09 7.03 -4.33
CA GLY A 201 6.66 8.11 -5.23
C GLY A 201 7.03 9.50 -4.78
N ALA A 202 6.49 10.49 -5.50
CA ALA A 202 6.92 11.87 -5.38
C ALA A 202 6.65 12.51 -4.00
N GLY A 203 5.70 12.01 -3.23
CA GLY A 203 5.30 12.64 -1.96
C GLY A 203 4.61 14.00 -2.19
N ARG A 204 3.83 14.44 -1.20
CA ARG A 204 3.04 15.67 -1.33
C ARG A 204 3.80 16.87 -0.76
N VAL A 205 3.70 18.01 -1.43
CA VAL A 205 4.20 19.31 -0.92
C VAL A 205 3.13 20.09 -0.16
N MET A 206 1.86 19.69 -0.28
CA MET A 206 0.73 20.33 0.41
C MET A 206 -0.37 19.35 0.83
N SER A 207 -1.15 19.77 1.83
CA SER A 207 -2.30 19.00 2.31
C SER A 207 -3.44 18.98 1.28
N ARG A 208 -4.39 18.05 1.42
CA ARG A 208 -5.59 17.99 0.55
C ARG A 208 -6.43 19.27 0.66
N ALA A 209 -6.67 19.72 1.89
CA ALA A 209 -7.43 20.93 2.16
C ALA A 209 -6.79 22.17 1.51
N GLN A 210 -5.46 22.28 1.59
CA GLN A 210 -4.73 23.37 0.95
C GLN A 210 -4.85 23.29 -0.57
N ALA A 211 -4.70 22.11 -1.17
CA ALA A 211 -4.81 21.92 -2.60
C ALA A 211 -6.19 22.38 -3.15
N TYR A 212 -7.28 22.04 -2.47
CA TYR A 212 -8.62 22.50 -2.86
C TYR A 212 -8.79 24.03 -2.79
N GLN A 213 -8.08 24.69 -1.87
CA GLN A 213 -8.14 26.14 -1.67
C GLN A 213 -7.26 26.91 -2.65
N THR A 214 -6.09 26.38 -3.02
CA THR A 214 -5.06 27.15 -3.74
C THR A 214 -4.95 26.83 -5.22
N ILE A 215 -5.37 25.63 -5.65
CA ILE A 215 -5.25 25.22 -7.05
C ILE A 215 -6.51 25.64 -7.80
N SER A 216 -6.32 26.38 -8.90
CA SER A 216 -7.41 26.70 -9.82
C SER A 216 -7.63 25.55 -10.81
N LEU A 217 -8.88 25.33 -11.22
CA LEU A 217 -9.20 24.30 -12.22
C LEU A 217 -8.52 24.60 -13.57
N ASP A 218 -8.36 25.87 -13.93
CA ASP A 218 -7.69 26.30 -15.16
C ASP A 218 -6.20 25.95 -15.15
N ASP A 219 -5.49 26.21 -14.03
CA ASP A 219 -4.08 25.84 -13.91
C ASP A 219 -3.90 24.32 -13.88
N TYR A 220 -4.82 23.61 -13.24
CA TYR A 220 -4.84 22.15 -13.26
C TYR A 220 -5.03 21.61 -14.68
N ALA A 221 -6.05 22.07 -15.41
CA ALA A 221 -6.28 21.68 -16.81
C ALA A 221 -5.10 22.05 -17.70
N ARG A 222 -4.48 23.21 -17.50
CA ARG A 222 -3.27 23.63 -18.24
C ARG A 222 -2.10 22.69 -17.96
N SER A 223 -1.92 22.25 -16.71
CA SER A 223 -0.85 21.33 -16.34
C SER A 223 -1.00 19.92 -16.94
N MET A 224 -2.20 19.56 -17.37
CA MET A 224 -2.56 18.27 -17.97
C MET A 224 -2.64 18.31 -19.51
N GLN A 225 -2.25 19.41 -20.14
CA GLN A 225 -2.28 19.51 -21.61
C GLN A 225 -1.48 18.39 -22.28
N GLY A 226 -2.10 17.74 -23.26
CA GLY A 226 -1.52 16.58 -23.96
C GLY A 226 -1.84 15.23 -23.32
N ILE A 227 -2.51 15.22 -22.17
CA ILE A 227 -2.94 14.01 -21.45
C ILE A 227 -4.46 14.00 -21.42
N TYR A 228 -5.05 12.93 -21.97
CA TYR A 228 -6.49 12.76 -21.88
C TYR A 228 -6.86 12.33 -20.46
N SER A 229 -7.69 13.11 -19.78
CA SER A 229 -8.16 12.79 -18.44
C SER A 229 -9.56 13.34 -18.22
N GLU A 230 -10.50 12.46 -17.90
CA GLU A 230 -11.84 12.86 -17.45
C GLU A 230 -11.84 13.29 -15.98
N THR A 231 -10.68 13.27 -15.34
CA THR A 231 -10.56 13.45 -13.88
C THR A 231 -10.04 14.81 -13.50
N VAL A 232 -9.85 15.72 -14.45
CA VAL A 232 -9.54 17.12 -14.14
C VAL A 232 -10.83 17.83 -13.73
N THR A 233 -11.17 17.72 -12.44
CA THR A 233 -12.39 18.28 -11.87
C THR A 233 -12.09 18.95 -10.52
N GLU A 234 -13.08 19.65 -9.95
CA GLU A 234 -12.95 20.27 -8.64
C GLU A 234 -12.65 19.25 -7.53
N GLU A 235 -13.20 18.03 -7.65
CA GLU A 235 -13.10 16.96 -6.67
C GLU A 235 -11.71 16.32 -6.60
N THR A 236 -10.90 16.45 -7.65
CA THR A 236 -9.57 15.80 -7.75
C THR A 236 -8.40 16.78 -7.68
N LYS A 237 -8.66 18.06 -7.37
CA LYS A 237 -7.60 19.08 -7.21
C LYS A 237 -6.54 18.68 -6.20
N ASP A 238 -6.92 17.88 -5.20
CA ASP A 238 -5.98 17.37 -4.21
C ASP A 238 -4.93 16.42 -4.78
N GLU A 239 -5.02 16.05 -6.05
CA GLU A 239 -4.13 15.08 -6.71
C GLU A 239 -3.56 15.65 -8.02
N SER A 240 -3.76 16.95 -8.25
CA SER A 240 -3.13 17.72 -9.33
C SER A 240 -1.59 17.56 -9.32
N PRO A 241 -0.92 17.63 -10.49
CA PRO A 241 0.54 17.60 -10.57
C PRO A 241 1.24 18.61 -9.64
N MET A 242 0.60 19.75 -9.37
CA MET A 242 1.13 20.81 -8.52
C MET A 242 1.23 20.43 -7.03
N VAL A 243 0.58 19.33 -6.61
CA VAL A 243 0.59 18.84 -5.23
C VAL A 243 1.81 17.98 -4.93
N TYR A 244 2.47 17.45 -5.96
CA TYR A 244 3.59 16.53 -5.81
C TYR A 244 4.94 17.23 -5.94
N LYS A 245 5.97 16.61 -5.35
CA LYS A 245 7.34 17.08 -5.55
C LYS A 245 7.74 16.97 -7.03
N PRO A 246 8.62 17.86 -7.51
CA PRO A 246 9.16 17.77 -8.86
C PRO A 246 9.90 16.44 -9.10
N MET A 247 9.87 15.97 -10.34
CA MET A 247 10.56 14.74 -10.76
C MET A 247 12.06 14.81 -10.43
N GLU A 248 12.70 15.96 -10.60
CA GLU A 248 14.14 16.15 -10.38
C GLU A 248 14.55 15.86 -8.94
N GLU A 249 13.69 16.22 -7.96
CA GLU A 249 13.93 15.93 -6.55
C GLU A 249 13.89 14.43 -6.28
N ILE A 250 12.96 13.70 -6.90
CA ILE A 250 12.87 12.25 -6.78
C ILE A 250 14.07 11.58 -7.44
N VAL A 251 14.40 11.97 -8.67
CA VAL A 251 15.58 11.47 -9.39
C VAL A 251 16.86 11.68 -8.59
N ALA A 252 17.00 12.80 -7.87
CA ALA A 252 18.14 13.05 -7.01
C ALA A 252 18.19 12.13 -5.78
N ASN A 253 17.04 11.88 -5.14
CA ASN A 253 16.95 11.11 -3.90
C ASN A 253 17.03 9.58 -4.11
N VAL A 254 16.66 9.07 -5.28
CA VAL A 254 16.61 7.61 -5.51
C VAL A 254 17.93 7.01 -6.01
N ARG A 255 18.95 7.84 -6.32
CA ARG A 255 20.20 7.44 -6.97
C ARG A 255 20.95 6.30 -6.28
N GLU A 256 20.92 6.27 -4.95
CA GLU A 256 21.60 5.23 -4.16
C GLU A 256 20.78 3.95 -4.01
N THR A 257 19.50 3.98 -4.38
CA THR A 257 18.53 2.89 -4.17
C THR A 257 18.20 2.14 -5.44
N VAL A 258 18.14 2.84 -6.58
CA VAL A 258 17.75 2.29 -7.87
C VAL A 258 18.51 2.93 -9.02
N ASP A 259 18.61 2.20 -10.12
CA ASP A 259 18.94 2.69 -11.46
C ASP A 259 17.66 2.99 -12.23
N ILE A 260 17.51 4.20 -12.75
CA ILE A 260 16.38 4.56 -13.60
C ILE A 260 16.69 4.09 -15.02
N VAL A 261 15.88 3.15 -15.54
CA VAL A 261 16.08 2.54 -16.86
C VAL A 261 15.09 3.05 -17.90
N ASN A 262 13.95 3.61 -17.47
CA ASN A 262 12.99 4.23 -18.37
C ASN A 262 12.14 5.27 -17.63
N VAL A 263 11.59 6.22 -18.39
CA VAL A 263 10.58 7.17 -17.92
C VAL A 263 9.37 7.03 -18.83
N ILE A 264 8.21 6.78 -18.24
CA ILE A 264 6.94 6.64 -18.98
C ILE A 264 6.04 7.81 -18.62
N LYS A 265 5.46 8.46 -19.62
CA LYS A 265 4.62 9.65 -19.45
C LYS A 265 3.17 9.36 -19.80
N PRO A 266 2.18 9.86 -19.05
CA PRO A 266 0.79 9.55 -19.30
C PRO A 266 0.31 10.17 -20.60
N VAL A 267 -0.44 9.39 -21.38
CA VAL A 267 -1.27 9.89 -22.48
C VAL A 267 -2.75 9.79 -22.13
N PHE A 268 -3.08 8.94 -21.16
CA PHE A 268 -4.40 8.77 -20.59
C PHE A 268 -4.27 8.60 -19.07
N ASN A 269 -5.11 9.29 -18.30
CA ASN A 269 -5.23 9.10 -16.87
C ASN A 269 -6.71 8.98 -16.47
N TYR A 270 -7.02 7.96 -15.68
CA TYR A 270 -8.33 7.79 -15.06
C TYR A 270 -8.21 7.50 -13.57
N LYS A 271 -9.12 8.09 -12.83
CA LYS A 271 -9.25 8.07 -11.39
C LYS A 271 -10.73 8.21 -11.07
N ALA A 272 -11.23 7.30 -10.25
CA ALA A 272 -12.62 7.37 -9.84
C ALA A 272 -12.80 8.56 -8.89
N ALA A 273 -13.80 9.41 -9.15
CA ALA A 273 -14.33 10.31 -8.14
C ALA A 273 -14.88 9.47 -6.95
N GLU A 274 -14.81 10.02 -5.73
CA GLU A 274 -15.34 9.37 -4.53
C GLU A 274 -16.86 9.23 -4.54
#